data_AF-A0A2V7I1T8-F1
#
_entry.id   AF-A0A2V7I1T8-F1
#
_cell.length_a   1.000
_cell.length_b   1.000
_cell.length_c   1.000
_cell.angle_alpha   90.00
_cell.angle_beta   90.00
_cell.angle_gamma   90.00
#
_symmetry.space_group_name_H-M   'P 1'
#
loop_
_entity.id
_entity.type
_entity.pdbx_description
1 polymer ?
#
loop_
_entity_poly.entity_id
_entity_poly.type
_entity_poly.pdbx_seq_one_letter_code
_entity_poly.pdbx_strand_id
1 'polypeptide(L)'
;MASGGRTAATMRLQSILVHGFKSFADKTEVQVFPGVTCIVGPNGCGKSNVADAVRWALGEQSPKVLRGHKMEDVIFHGTASRKSLGMAEVSLVFQNDGGLAVPWSEVGVARRLYRTGESEYLLNGNACRLRDIQDLFAGTGVNPKAYALMDQERLNHVLTAKPWERRIFIEEAAGIARYKQQRAETQGKLEATRLNLQRVRDVMEEVRRQLGSIERQARKARQYKTLHQERQSLDLALLAADFEARAAEHQRLTQEMARLRREEEETRALIGSLTARQAVHTATIQDTEFRLADLRQAVQKIQTEAERLLERREQMGLQIADLDEETARLGTEIRALGERRVGLEAERQDKLRALDEARERQAAQGARLLDLEARLEACRVALAERRDRFEALRLEQMRVAGARAELTRSSGELRERGLQLDRRAERLGGELAAARREAEELTRNRARLLAAHQRAGVQLSFLAAGLAELDAERARHEELRGRWPRGNRHGRTWRGSSASAKGMGQASAPSSPSGAAPSWPAWWARWRTCSRCPRSSRRRSRRCSATGSSGWWWSGSSKRAPP
;
A
#
# COMPACT_ATOMS: atom_id res chain seq x y z
N MET A 1 -35.70 115.98 125.14
CA MET A 1 -35.52 114.99 124.05
C MET A 1 -34.26 115.37 123.29
N ALA A 2 -33.35 114.43 123.01
CA ALA A 2 -32.07 114.75 122.38
C ALA A 2 -32.25 115.02 120.88
N SER A 3 -31.57 116.07 120.38
CA SER A 3 -31.52 116.39 118.95
C SER A 3 -30.61 115.42 118.22
N GLY A 4 -31.16 114.26 117.82
CA GLY A 4 -30.49 113.28 116.98
C GLY A 4 -30.27 113.81 115.57
N GLY A 5 -29.28 114.69 115.39
CA GLY A 5 -28.84 115.13 114.09
C GLY A 5 -28.38 113.93 113.27
N ARG A 6 -28.86 113.82 112.03
CA ARG A 6 -28.35 112.81 111.09
C ARG A 6 -26.88 113.09 110.85
N THR A 7 -25.99 112.27 111.41
CA THR A 7 -24.63 112.14 110.89
C THR A 7 -24.75 111.73 109.44
N ALA A 8 -24.51 112.68 108.53
CA ALA A 8 -24.38 112.37 107.12
C ALA A 8 -23.22 111.36 106.99
N ALA A 9 -23.39 110.35 106.15
CA ALA A 9 -22.36 109.34 105.95
C ALA A 9 -21.14 110.00 105.28
N THR A 10 -20.06 110.19 106.05
CA THR A 10 -18.93 111.04 105.66
C THR A 10 -17.68 110.24 105.32
N MET A 11 -16.94 110.74 104.33
CA MET A 11 -15.60 110.29 103.98
C MET A 11 -14.65 111.47 104.21
N ARG A 12 -13.54 111.24 104.92
CA ARG A 12 -12.59 112.30 105.29
C ARG A 12 -11.15 111.86 105.04
N LEU A 13 -10.37 112.67 104.35
CA LEU A 13 -8.91 112.47 104.23
C LEU A 13 -8.27 112.66 105.62
N GLN A 14 -7.49 111.67 106.05
CA GLN A 14 -6.84 111.62 107.38
C GLN A 14 -5.34 111.89 107.27
N SER A 15 -4.64 111.26 106.33
CA SER A 15 -3.26 111.62 106.01
C SER A 15 -2.89 111.35 104.54
N ILE A 16 -1.86 112.07 104.09
CA ILE A 16 -1.24 111.94 102.78
C ILE A 16 0.20 111.50 103.03
N LEU A 17 0.51 110.24 102.71
CA LEU A 17 1.85 109.69 102.76
C LEU A 17 2.50 109.88 101.39
N VAL A 18 3.63 110.59 101.35
CA VAL A 18 4.33 110.96 100.10
C VAL A 18 5.78 110.49 100.16
N HIS A 19 6.24 109.76 99.16
CA HIS A 19 7.63 109.31 99.06
C HIS A 19 8.12 109.32 97.62
N GLY A 20 9.31 109.87 97.38
CA GLY A 20 9.89 109.99 96.04
C GLY A 20 9.11 110.84 95.04
N PHE A 21 8.08 111.58 95.46
CA PHE A 21 7.19 112.35 94.58
C PHE A 21 7.59 113.82 94.49
N LYS A 22 7.97 114.29 93.31
CA LYS A 22 8.41 115.66 93.01
C LYS A 22 9.44 116.18 94.02
N SER A 23 9.07 117.13 94.88
CA SER A 23 9.94 117.73 95.90
C SER A 23 10.17 116.85 97.15
N PHE A 24 9.38 115.80 97.33
CA PHE A 24 9.38 114.95 98.52
C PHE A 24 10.27 113.72 98.28
N ALA A 25 11.57 113.85 98.56
CA ALA A 25 12.50 112.72 98.49
C ALA A 25 12.23 111.71 99.62
N ASP A 26 12.28 112.17 100.87
CA ASP A 26 12.08 111.33 102.05
C ASP A 26 10.60 110.99 102.23
N LYS A 27 10.29 109.86 102.87
CA LYS A 27 8.91 109.51 103.21
C LYS A 27 8.35 110.54 104.19
N THR A 28 7.39 111.32 103.72
CA THR A 28 6.78 112.46 104.42
C THR A 28 5.31 112.15 104.66
N GLU A 29 4.82 112.33 105.89
CA GLU A 29 3.39 112.26 106.19
C GLU A 29 2.82 113.66 106.40
N VAL A 30 1.76 114.00 105.66
CA VAL A 30 0.97 115.23 105.87
C VAL A 30 -0.38 114.82 106.46
N GLN A 31 -0.55 115.05 107.75
CA GLN A 31 -1.82 114.79 108.44
C GLN A 31 -2.84 115.88 108.11
N VAL A 32 -4.10 115.49 107.95
CA VAL A 32 -5.21 116.36 107.58
C VAL A 32 -6.24 116.36 108.72
N PHE A 33 -6.38 117.53 109.35
CA PHE A 33 -7.24 117.71 110.51
C PHE A 33 -8.69 118.01 110.10
N PRO A 34 -9.69 117.66 110.92
CA PRO A 34 -11.09 118.01 110.67
C PRO A 34 -11.28 119.53 110.52
N GLY A 35 -12.16 119.95 109.61
CA GLY A 35 -12.39 121.36 109.30
C GLY A 35 -11.42 121.87 108.23
N VAL A 36 -10.73 122.99 108.51
CA VAL A 36 -9.87 123.69 107.54
C VAL A 36 -8.40 123.45 107.87
N THR A 37 -7.71 122.68 107.01
CA THR A 37 -6.25 122.50 107.09
C THR A 37 -5.54 123.41 106.08
N CYS A 38 -4.68 124.31 106.55
CA CYS A 38 -3.96 125.28 105.71
C CYS A 38 -2.49 124.88 105.48
N ILE A 39 -2.08 124.68 104.22
CA ILE A 39 -0.69 124.40 103.85
C ILE A 39 0.03 125.69 103.47
N VAL A 40 0.91 126.17 104.37
CA VAL A 40 1.66 127.44 104.23
C VAL A 40 3.16 127.21 104.02
N GLY A 41 3.87 128.25 103.56
CA GLY A 41 5.32 128.22 103.32
C GLY A 41 5.75 129.14 102.18
N PRO A 42 7.07 129.38 101.99
CA PRO A 42 7.60 130.28 100.96
C PRO A 42 7.37 129.78 99.52
N ASN A 43 7.61 130.64 98.54
CA ASN A 43 7.51 130.23 97.14
C ASN A 43 8.60 129.22 96.77
N GLY A 44 8.28 128.25 95.91
CA GLY A 44 9.15 127.12 95.59
C GLY A 44 9.12 125.94 96.57
N CYS A 45 8.62 126.07 97.81
CA CYS A 45 8.69 125.01 98.83
C CYS A 45 7.74 123.80 98.64
N GLY A 46 7.29 123.52 97.42
CA GLY A 46 6.51 122.31 97.10
C GLY A 46 5.02 122.31 97.49
N LYS A 47 4.44 123.41 98.00
CA LYS A 47 3.02 123.48 98.43
C LYS A 47 2.04 122.84 97.43
N SER A 48 2.11 123.24 96.16
CA SER A 48 1.24 122.71 95.09
C SER A 48 1.47 121.22 94.79
N ASN A 49 2.67 120.69 95.08
CA ASN A 49 2.97 119.28 94.87
C ASN A 49 2.17 118.37 95.82
N VAL A 50 1.69 118.88 96.97
CA VAL A 50 0.77 118.11 97.85
C VAL A 50 -0.60 117.95 97.18
N ALA A 51 -1.11 118.99 96.54
CA ALA A 51 -2.37 118.90 95.78
C ALA A 51 -2.23 118.01 94.53
N ASP A 52 -1.09 118.07 93.84
CA ASP A 52 -0.80 117.18 92.72
C ASP A 52 -0.64 115.72 93.16
N ALA A 53 -0.04 115.45 94.33
CA ALA A 53 0.05 114.12 94.91
C ALA A 53 -1.33 113.50 95.13
N VAL A 54 -2.28 114.26 95.70
CA VAL A 54 -3.67 113.82 95.89
C VAL A 54 -4.36 113.51 94.55
N ARG A 55 -4.25 114.40 93.55
CA ARG A 55 -4.81 114.16 92.19
C ARG A 55 -4.22 112.90 91.54
N TRP A 56 -2.92 112.71 91.68
CA TRP A 56 -2.19 111.61 91.06
C TRP A 56 -2.53 110.25 91.69
N ALA A 57 -2.61 110.18 93.03
CA ALA A 57 -3.02 108.98 93.75
C ALA A 57 -4.48 108.58 93.47
N LEU A 58 -5.39 109.55 93.35
CA LEU A 58 -6.77 109.32 92.90
C LEU A 58 -6.87 108.91 91.42
N GLY A 59 -5.79 108.98 90.66
CA GLY A 59 -5.70 108.43 89.30
C GLY A 59 -5.66 109.43 88.14
N GLU A 60 -5.19 110.66 88.34
CA GLU A 60 -4.91 111.58 87.21
C GLU A 60 -3.82 110.99 86.29
N GLN A 61 -4.11 110.91 84.99
CA GLN A 61 -3.23 110.31 83.99
C GLN A 61 -2.53 111.37 83.10
N SER A 62 -2.94 112.64 83.15
CA SER A 62 -2.31 113.69 82.37
C SER A 62 -1.08 114.27 83.09
N PRO A 63 0.15 114.14 82.55
CA PRO A 63 1.33 114.76 83.15
C PRO A 63 1.25 116.29 83.11
N LYS A 64 0.58 116.86 82.10
CA LYS A 64 0.34 118.31 81.99
C LYS A 64 -0.47 118.85 83.18
N VAL A 65 -1.53 118.16 83.60
CA VAL A 65 -2.34 118.54 84.78
C VAL A 65 -1.50 118.49 86.06
N LEU A 66 -0.51 117.59 86.09
CA LEU A 66 0.47 117.43 87.16
C LEU A 66 1.72 118.30 86.94
N ARG A 67 1.68 119.29 86.04
CA ARG A 67 2.75 120.27 85.81
C ARG A 67 4.10 119.65 85.40
N GLY A 68 4.06 118.51 84.71
CA GLY A 68 5.20 117.84 84.08
C GLY A 68 5.00 117.67 82.56
N HIS A 69 6.07 117.28 81.87
CA HIS A 69 6.04 116.96 80.43
C HIS A 69 5.74 115.48 80.18
N LYS A 70 6.27 114.59 81.02
CA LYS A 70 6.00 113.15 81.02
C LYS A 70 5.48 112.67 82.38
N MET A 71 5.04 111.41 82.45
CA MET A 71 4.54 110.83 83.70
C MET A 71 5.67 110.51 84.68
N GLU A 72 6.88 110.21 84.19
CA GLU A 72 8.06 109.94 85.00
C GLU A 72 8.55 111.19 85.75
N ASP A 73 8.18 112.39 85.29
CA ASP A 73 8.53 113.69 85.89
C ASP A 73 7.90 113.90 87.29
N VAL A 74 7.00 113.01 87.71
CA VAL A 74 6.50 112.99 89.10
C VAL A 74 7.51 112.36 90.07
N ILE A 75 8.57 111.70 89.59
CA ILE A 75 9.58 111.05 90.43
C ILE A 75 10.69 112.06 90.80
N PHE A 76 11.19 111.99 92.04
CA PHE A 76 12.24 112.88 92.52
C PHE A 76 13.55 112.70 91.72
N HIS A 77 13.84 113.68 90.87
CA HIS A 77 15.04 113.73 90.01
C HIS A 77 16.36 114.04 90.75
N GLY A 78 16.33 114.25 92.07
CA GLY A 78 17.51 114.58 92.87
C GLY A 78 17.74 116.07 93.06
N THR A 79 18.71 116.41 93.90
CA THR A 79 19.29 117.75 94.08
C THR A 79 20.81 117.62 94.25
N ALA A 80 21.53 118.75 94.29
CA ALA A 80 22.99 118.74 94.54
C ALA A 80 23.41 118.02 95.84
N SER A 81 22.50 117.86 96.81
CA SER A 81 22.74 117.16 98.08
C SER A 81 22.06 115.79 98.18
N ARG A 82 21.23 115.36 97.22
CA ARG A 82 20.39 114.16 97.32
C ARG A 82 20.28 113.41 95.99
N LYS A 83 20.60 112.11 96.01
CA LYS A 83 20.47 111.23 94.84
C LYS A 83 19.01 111.13 94.38
N SER A 84 18.82 111.01 93.06
CA SER A 84 17.52 110.83 92.44
C SER A 84 16.92 109.45 92.75
N LEU A 85 15.60 109.37 92.96
CA LEU A 85 14.92 108.11 93.32
C LEU A 85 14.36 107.36 92.10
N GLY A 86 14.23 106.03 92.22
CA GLY A 86 13.77 105.14 91.14
C GLY A 86 12.26 104.93 91.05
N MET A 87 11.51 105.40 92.05
CA MET A 87 10.07 105.20 92.21
C MET A 87 9.46 106.41 92.96
N ALA A 88 8.22 106.73 92.66
CA ALA A 88 7.37 107.62 93.46
C ALA A 88 6.16 106.84 93.99
N GLU A 89 5.79 107.09 95.25
CA GLU A 89 4.63 106.54 95.92
C GLU A 89 3.85 107.68 96.62
N VAL A 90 2.53 107.67 96.45
CA VAL A 90 1.61 108.48 97.24
C VAL A 90 0.48 107.59 97.72
N SER A 91 0.23 107.59 99.02
CA SER A 91 -0.91 106.92 99.65
C SER A 91 -1.80 107.92 100.37
N LEU A 92 -3.11 107.83 100.13
CA LEU A 92 -4.14 108.64 100.75
C LEU A 92 -4.93 107.75 101.72
N VAL A 93 -4.88 108.08 103.01
CA VAL A 93 -5.66 107.37 104.04
C VAL A 93 -6.96 108.13 104.26
N PHE A 94 -8.09 107.49 103.98
CA PHE A 94 -9.43 108.04 104.19
C PHE A 94 -10.14 107.33 105.35
N GLN A 95 -10.61 108.10 106.33
CA GLN A 95 -11.62 107.65 107.28
C GLN A 95 -12.97 107.56 106.56
N ASN A 96 -13.66 106.44 106.71
CA ASN A 96 -14.92 106.13 106.03
C ASN A 96 -16.04 105.87 107.06
N ASP A 97 -16.73 106.93 107.46
CA ASP A 97 -17.93 106.87 108.31
C ASP A 97 -19.18 106.61 107.42
N GLY A 98 -19.08 105.61 106.54
CA GLY A 98 -20.13 105.18 105.60
C GLY A 98 -20.24 105.96 104.29
N GLY A 99 -19.37 106.94 104.02
CA GLY A 99 -19.38 107.72 102.78
C GLY A 99 -19.00 106.94 101.52
N LEU A 100 -18.31 105.80 101.67
CA LEU A 100 -17.98 104.85 100.62
C LEU A 100 -18.77 103.55 100.79
N ALA A 101 -19.18 102.94 99.67
CA ALA A 101 -19.93 101.67 99.63
C ALA A 101 -19.03 100.43 99.87
N VAL A 102 -18.15 100.49 100.87
CA VAL A 102 -17.23 99.42 101.28
C VAL A 102 -17.31 99.20 102.81
N PRO A 103 -17.08 97.98 103.31
CA PRO A 103 -17.24 97.65 104.74
C PRO A 103 -16.07 98.12 105.63
N TRP A 104 -15.05 98.76 105.06
CA TRP A 104 -13.87 99.21 105.81
C TRP A 104 -14.08 100.63 106.37
N SER A 105 -13.78 100.82 107.66
CA SER A 105 -13.76 102.14 108.32
C SER A 105 -12.56 103.00 107.94
N GLU A 106 -11.50 102.38 107.42
CA GLU A 106 -10.30 103.05 106.90
C GLU A 106 -10.02 102.52 105.47
N VAL A 107 -9.76 103.44 104.55
CA VAL A 107 -9.56 103.15 103.12
C VAL A 107 -8.29 103.86 102.66
N GLY A 108 -7.20 103.10 102.55
CA GLY A 108 -5.94 103.53 101.96
C GLY A 108 -5.95 103.33 100.45
N VAL A 109 -5.84 104.43 99.68
CA VAL A 109 -5.67 104.39 98.22
C VAL A 109 -4.28 104.90 97.88
N ALA A 110 -3.44 104.03 97.33
CA ALA A 110 -2.08 104.38 96.95
C ALA A 110 -1.81 104.14 95.47
N ARG A 111 -0.88 104.92 94.93
CA ARG A 111 -0.34 104.77 93.58
C ARG A 111 1.18 104.77 93.63
N ARG A 112 1.78 103.89 92.84
CA ARG A 112 3.22 103.87 92.57
C ARG A 112 3.49 104.12 91.09
N LEU A 113 4.68 104.63 90.80
CA LEU A 113 5.25 104.68 89.46
C LEU A 113 6.75 104.45 89.54
N TYR A 114 7.24 103.49 88.77
CA TYR A 114 8.65 103.19 88.61
C TYR A 114 9.20 103.90 87.36
N ARG A 115 10.52 104.11 87.30
CA ARG A 115 11.19 104.66 86.09
C ARG A 115 11.07 103.80 84.83
N THR A 116 10.55 102.58 84.93
CA THR A 116 10.16 101.73 83.79
C THR A 116 8.89 102.24 83.08
N GLY A 117 8.17 103.19 83.66
CA GLY A 117 6.86 103.66 83.20
C GLY A 117 5.68 102.85 83.77
N GLU A 118 5.97 101.77 84.50
CA GLU A 118 4.96 100.92 85.14
C GLU A 118 4.34 101.65 86.33
N SER A 119 3.00 101.76 86.35
CA SER A 119 2.25 102.39 87.43
C SER A 119 1.31 101.40 88.09
N GLU A 120 1.53 101.13 89.37
CA GLU A 120 0.68 100.28 90.21
C GLU A 120 -0.38 101.10 90.93
N TYR A 121 -1.56 100.52 91.09
CA TYR A 121 -2.66 101.06 91.87
C TYR A 121 -2.97 100.08 93.01
N LEU A 122 -3.12 100.61 94.23
CA LEU A 122 -3.21 99.83 95.45
C LEU A 122 -4.42 100.29 96.28
N LEU A 123 -5.27 99.35 96.70
CA LEU A 123 -6.41 99.57 97.59
C LEU A 123 -6.22 98.71 98.84
N ASN A 124 -6.08 99.37 100.01
CA ASN A 124 -5.70 98.74 101.28
C ASN A 124 -4.46 97.82 101.13
N GLY A 125 -3.48 98.25 100.33
CA GLY A 125 -2.25 97.52 100.01
C GLY A 125 -2.36 96.43 98.92
N ASN A 126 -3.56 96.10 98.46
CA ASN A 126 -3.78 95.09 97.40
C ASN A 126 -3.76 95.73 96.01
N ALA A 127 -3.11 95.08 95.05
CA ALA A 127 -3.08 95.53 93.65
C ALA A 127 -4.48 95.53 93.02
N CYS A 128 -4.87 96.65 92.43
CA CYS A 128 -6.16 96.86 91.77
C CYS A 128 -5.97 97.59 90.42
N ARG A 129 -7.06 97.79 89.68
CA ARG A 129 -7.07 98.57 88.44
C ARG A 129 -7.44 100.01 88.73
N LEU A 130 -6.97 100.95 87.92
CA LEU A 130 -7.44 102.35 87.95
C LEU A 130 -8.97 102.46 87.89
N ARG A 131 -9.63 101.59 87.11
CA ARG A 131 -11.09 101.53 87.06
C ARG A 131 -11.70 101.25 88.44
N ASP A 132 -11.10 100.35 89.23
CA ASP A 132 -11.65 99.93 90.52
C ASP A 132 -11.59 101.09 91.54
N ILE A 133 -10.54 101.91 91.48
CA ILE A 133 -10.44 103.17 92.26
C ILE A 133 -11.44 104.23 91.76
N GLN A 134 -11.62 104.36 90.44
CA GLN A 134 -12.58 105.31 89.88
C GLN A 134 -14.04 104.92 90.19
N ASP A 135 -14.36 103.62 90.12
CA ASP A 135 -15.67 103.07 90.46
C ASP A 135 -15.92 103.10 92.00
N LEU A 136 -14.88 102.99 92.85
CA LEU A 136 -14.95 103.19 94.30
C LEU A 136 -15.39 104.62 94.68
N PHE A 137 -14.83 105.64 94.03
CA PHE A 137 -15.19 107.04 94.29
C PHE A 137 -16.38 107.54 93.42
N ALA A 138 -16.96 106.70 92.57
CA ALA A 138 -18.03 107.10 91.64
C ALA A 138 -19.32 107.54 92.36
N GLY A 139 -19.58 108.85 92.33
CA GLY A 139 -20.72 109.49 93.00
C GLY A 139 -20.39 110.16 94.33
N THR A 140 -19.16 110.06 94.83
CA THR A 140 -18.69 110.76 96.06
C THR A 140 -18.26 112.20 95.83
N GLY A 141 -18.05 112.60 94.56
CA GLY A 141 -17.38 113.85 94.21
C GLY A 141 -15.84 113.80 94.31
N VAL A 142 -15.23 112.69 94.72
CA VAL A 142 -13.76 112.54 94.90
C VAL A 142 -13.11 111.86 93.68
N ASN A 143 -13.38 112.36 92.48
CA ASN A 143 -12.69 111.94 91.24
C ASN A 143 -11.54 112.92 90.91
N PRO A 144 -10.42 112.49 90.29
CA PRO A 144 -9.40 113.42 89.77
C PRO A 144 -9.96 114.54 88.89
N LYS A 145 -11.06 114.31 88.18
CA LYS A 145 -11.72 115.29 87.28
C LYS A 145 -12.85 116.08 87.95
N ALA A 146 -13.24 115.72 89.18
CA ALA A 146 -14.37 116.32 89.87
C ALA A 146 -14.10 117.72 90.42
N TYR A 147 -15.19 118.39 90.79
CA TYR A 147 -15.23 119.70 91.42
C TYR A 147 -14.46 119.78 92.76
N ALA A 148 -14.27 118.66 93.48
CA ALA A 148 -13.59 118.64 94.78
C ALA A 148 -12.10 119.00 94.71
N LEU A 149 -11.47 118.87 93.55
CA LEU A 149 -10.06 119.20 93.32
C LEU A 149 -9.92 120.35 92.31
N MET A 150 -10.04 121.57 92.84
CA MET A 150 -9.85 122.80 92.07
C MET A 150 -8.36 123.14 91.89
N ASP A 151 -8.07 123.87 90.82
CA ASP A 151 -6.80 124.56 90.56
C ASP A 151 -7.14 125.93 89.96
N GLN A 152 -6.16 126.82 89.90
CA GLN A 152 -6.24 128.11 89.22
C GLN A 152 -6.69 127.97 87.75
N GLU A 153 -6.14 126.99 87.02
CA GLU A 153 -6.59 126.69 85.64
C GLU A 153 -8.02 126.14 85.59
N ARG A 154 -8.41 125.27 86.54
CA ARG A 154 -9.75 124.67 86.56
C ARG A 154 -10.84 125.66 86.93
N LEU A 155 -10.56 126.62 87.82
CA LEU A 155 -11.47 127.70 88.15
C LEU A 155 -11.78 128.55 86.90
N ASN A 156 -10.74 128.94 86.17
CA ASN A 156 -10.88 129.64 84.89
C ASN A 156 -11.64 128.80 83.85
N HIS A 157 -11.37 127.48 83.77
CA HIS A 157 -12.08 126.56 82.90
C HIS A 157 -13.58 126.51 83.21
N VAL A 158 -14.00 126.36 84.48
CA VAL A 158 -15.43 126.31 84.84
C VAL A 158 -16.17 127.60 84.43
N LEU A 159 -15.53 128.75 84.60
CA LEU A 159 -16.07 130.06 84.20
C LEU A 159 -16.18 130.24 82.68
N THR A 160 -15.26 129.67 81.90
CA THR A 160 -15.17 129.84 80.43
C THR A 160 -15.76 128.67 79.61
N ALA A 161 -16.00 127.51 80.24
CA ALA A 161 -16.49 126.30 79.59
C ALA A 161 -17.85 126.49 78.90
N LYS A 162 -18.00 125.84 77.74
CA LYS A 162 -19.23 125.88 76.93
C LYS A 162 -20.37 125.11 77.61
N PRO A 163 -21.65 125.34 77.27
CA PRO A 163 -22.78 124.75 78.01
C PRO A 163 -22.75 123.22 78.15
N TRP A 164 -22.25 122.49 77.14
CA TRP A 164 -22.12 121.02 77.20
C TRP A 164 -20.93 120.54 78.04
N GLU A 165 -19.83 121.29 78.10
CA GLU A 165 -18.71 121.03 79.02
C GLU A 165 -19.15 121.33 80.46
N ARG A 166 -19.79 122.48 80.68
CA ARG A 166 -20.35 122.88 81.98
C ARG A 166 -21.39 121.89 82.50
N ARG A 167 -22.20 121.30 81.61
CA ARG A 167 -23.16 120.24 81.94
C ARG A 167 -22.50 119.02 82.60
N ILE A 168 -21.26 118.64 82.26
CA ILE A 168 -20.60 117.46 82.84
C ILE A 168 -20.41 117.65 84.35
N PHE A 169 -19.92 118.82 84.79
CA PHE A 169 -19.78 119.14 86.21
C PHE A 169 -21.12 119.16 86.96
N ILE A 170 -22.21 119.56 86.28
CA ILE A 170 -23.57 119.53 86.85
C ILE A 170 -24.11 118.10 86.97
N GLU A 171 -23.90 117.25 85.96
CA GLU A 171 -24.28 115.83 85.99
C GLU A 171 -23.47 115.03 87.04
N GLU A 172 -22.23 115.44 87.32
CA GLU A 172 -21.38 114.87 88.36
C GLU A 172 -21.79 115.34 89.76
N ALA A 173 -22.02 116.65 89.96
CA ALA A 173 -22.51 117.20 91.22
C ALA A 173 -23.92 116.71 91.59
N ALA A 174 -24.74 116.36 90.59
CA ALA A 174 -26.04 115.71 90.78
C ALA A 174 -25.95 114.18 90.94
N GLY A 175 -24.76 113.58 90.94
CA GLY A 175 -24.54 112.14 91.13
C GLY A 175 -24.99 111.22 89.98
N ILE A 176 -25.62 111.76 88.93
CA ILE A 176 -26.25 110.96 87.86
C ILE A 176 -25.26 110.36 86.85
N ALA A 177 -23.98 110.76 86.90
CA ALA A 177 -22.92 110.23 86.05
C ALA A 177 -22.82 108.69 86.08
N ARG A 178 -22.91 108.07 87.27
CA ARG A 178 -22.86 106.61 87.45
C ARG A 178 -23.94 105.88 86.65
N TYR A 179 -25.19 106.33 86.77
CA TYR A 179 -26.32 105.75 86.03
C TYR A 179 -26.19 105.95 84.52
N LYS A 180 -25.67 107.11 84.09
CA LYS A 180 -25.43 107.42 82.67
C LYS A 180 -24.38 106.49 82.05
N GLN A 181 -23.29 106.22 82.76
CA GLN A 181 -22.25 105.24 82.36
C GLN A 181 -22.81 103.81 82.33
N GLN A 182 -23.49 103.37 83.40
CA GLN A 182 -24.07 102.03 83.48
C GLN A 182 -25.09 101.76 82.36
N ARG A 183 -25.88 102.78 81.98
CA ARG A 183 -26.81 102.69 80.84
C ARG A 183 -26.08 102.52 79.51
N ALA A 184 -24.99 103.25 79.29
CA ALA A 184 -24.18 103.13 78.07
C ALA A 184 -23.51 101.75 77.93
N GLU A 185 -22.91 101.23 79.00
CA GLU A 185 -22.34 99.87 79.00
C GLU A 185 -23.40 98.79 78.77
N THR A 186 -24.60 98.96 79.34
CA THR A 186 -25.73 98.02 79.15
C THR A 186 -26.26 98.05 77.72
N GLN A 187 -26.35 99.24 77.11
CA GLN A 187 -26.77 99.40 75.72
C GLN A 187 -25.80 98.70 74.75
N GLY A 188 -24.49 98.91 74.91
CA GLY A 188 -23.48 98.24 74.08
C GLY A 188 -23.51 96.71 74.21
N LYS A 189 -23.76 96.18 75.42
CA LYS A 189 -23.98 94.74 75.65
C LYS A 189 -25.22 94.23 74.90
N LEU A 190 -26.35 94.95 74.96
CA LEU A 190 -27.57 94.60 74.23
C LEU A 190 -27.37 94.59 72.70
N GLU A 191 -26.63 95.55 72.16
CA GLU A 191 -26.33 95.64 70.73
C GLU A 191 -25.41 94.49 70.26
N ALA A 192 -24.37 94.18 71.02
CA ALA A 192 -23.52 93.01 70.77
C ALA A 192 -24.32 91.69 70.83
N THR A 193 -25.24 91.54 71.79
CA THR A 193 -26.13 90.37 71.88
C THR A 193 -27.07 90.26 70.69
N ARG A 194 -27.62 91.37 70.18
CA ARG A 194 -28.45 91.39 68.96
C ARG A 194 -27.69 90.93 67.72
N LEU A 195 -26.45 91.40 67.53
CA LEU A 195 -25.58 90.97 66.42
C LEU A 195 -25.22 89.48 66.51
N ASN A 196 -24.99 88.96 67.72
CA ASN A 196 -24.76 87.52 67.92
C ASN A 196 -26.02 86.68 67.63
N LEU A 197 -27.21 87.14 68.03
CA LEU A 197 -28.48 86.48 67.70
C LEU A 197 -28.78 86.48 66.20
N GLN A 198 -28.38 87.52 65.47
CA GLN A 198 -28.46 87.53 64.00
C GLN A 198 -27.58 86.44 63.39
N ARG A 199 -26.28 86.41 63.74
CA ARG A 199 -25.33 85.38 63.26
C ARG A 199 -25.81 83.94 63.52
N VAL A 200 -26.45 83.70 64.67
CA VAL A 200 -27.03 82.38 64.99
C VAL A 200 -28.19 82.02 64.04
N ARG A 201 -29.03 82.99 63.64
CA ARG A 201 -30.08 82.76 62.62
C ARG A 201 -29.47 82.45 61.26
N ASP A 202 -28.48 83.23 60.83
CA ASP A 202 -27.79 83.04 59.55
C ASP A 202 -27.20 81.61 59.44
N VAL A 203 -26.55 81.14 60.52
CA VAL A 203 -26.03 79.76 60.62
C VAL A 203 -27.14 78.72 60.65
N MET A 204 -28.25 78.96 61.37
CA MET A 204 -29.40 78.03 61.39
C MET A 204 -30.06 77.88 60.02
N GLU A 205 -30.14 78.95 59.23
CA GLU A 205 -30.69 78.89 57.86
C GLU A 205 -29.78 78.12 56.91
N GLU A 206 -28.46 78.32 57.00
CA GLU A 206 -27.51 77.53 56.22
C GLU A 206 -27.52 76.04 56.60
N VAL A 207 -27.56 75.71 57.90
CA VAL A 207 -27.67 74.31 58.37
C VAL A 207 -28.98 73.67 57.89
N ARG A 208 -30.10 74.40 57.88
CA ARG A 208 -31.38 73.94 57.29
C ARG A 208 -31.25 73.68 55.78
N ARG A 209 -30.57 74.56 55.05
CA ARG A 209 -30.31 74.41 53.60
C ARG A 209 -29.47 73.16 53.31
N GLN A 210 -28.46 72.90 54.14
CA GLN A 210 -27.62 71.70 54.04
C GLN A 210 -28.39 70.42 54.39
N LEU A 211 -29.17 70.41 55.48
CA LEU A 211 -30.05 69.30 55.84
C LEU A 211 -31.02 68.94 54.70
N GLY A 212 -31.73 69.93 54.14
CA GLY A 212 -32.62 69.73 53.00
C GLY A 212 -31.92 69.27 51.71
N SER A 213 -30.59 69.39 51.60
CA SER A 213 -29.80 68.76 50.53
C SER A 213 -29.51 67.28 50.86
N ILE A 214 -29.01 67.03 52.07
CA ILE A 214 -28.64 65.69 52.58
C ILE A 214 -29.86 64.76 52.62
N GLU A 215 -31.05 65.24 53.02
CA GLU A 215 -32.29 64.45 52.99
C GLU A 215 -32.67 64.00 51.56
N ARG A 216 -32.51 64.88 50.56
CA ARG A 216 -32.77 64.55 49.15
C ARG A 216 -31.75 63.54 48.63
N GLN A 217 -30.48 63.63 49.04
CA GLN A 217 -29.46 62.63 48.72
C GLN A 217 -29.77 61.29 49.40
N ALA A 218 -30.11 61.28 50.68
CA ALA A 218 -30.47 60.08 51.44
C ALA A 218 -31.73 59.40 50.88
N ARG A 219 -32.75 60.16 50.46
CA ARG A 219 -33.94 59.61 49.79
C ARG A 219 -33.58 58.94 48.46
N LYS A 220 -32.76 59.57 47.63
CA LYS A 220 -32.25 58.95 46.38
C LYS A 220 -31.44 57.68 46.65
N ALA A 221 -30.54 57.70 47.65
CA ALA A 221 -29.74 56.54 48.02
C ALA A 221 -30.58 55.36 48.53
N ARG A 222 -31.64 55.64 49.33
CA ARG A 222 -32.61 54.62 49.76
C ARG A 222 -33.38 54.03 48.58
N GLN A 223 -33.91 54.87 47.69
CA GLN A 223 -34.62 54.43 46.48
C GLN A 223 -33.72 53.59 45.56
N TYR A 224 -32.47 54.01 45.33
CA TYR A 224 -31.48 53.24 44.59
C TYR A 224 -31.23 51.87 45.23
N LYS A 225 -31.07 51.80 46.56
CA LYS A 225 -30.86 50.52 47.26
C LYS A 225 -32.04 49.57 47.06
N THR A 226 -33.28 50.04 47.21
CA THR A 226 -34.49 49.24 46.97
C THR A 226 -34.54 48.73 45.52
N LEU A 227 -34.45 49.63 44.54
CA LEU A 227 -34.49 49.27 43.11
C LEU A 227 -33.34 48.34 42.70
N HIS A 228 -32.17 48.47 43.32
CA HIS A 228 -31.03 47.59 43.07
C HIS A 228 -31.25 46.18 43.65
N GLN A 229 -31.85 46.07 44.84
CA GLN A 229 -32.22 44.78 45.44
C GLN A 229 -33.36 44.09 44.65
N GLU A 230 -34.36 44.85 44.20
CA GLU A 230 -35.41 44.36 43.29
C GLU A 230 -34.84 43.90 41.95
N ARG A 231 -33.94 44.68 41.34
CA ARG A 231 -33.28 44.25 40.09
C ARG A 231 -32.44 42.99 40.32
N GLN A 232 -31.68 42.90 41.41
CA GLN A 232 -30.87 41.72 41.71
C GLN A 232 -31.71 40.45 41.95
N SER A 233 -32.91 40.56 42.55
CA SER A 233 -33.80 39.41 42.70
C SER A 233 -34.45 38.99 41.38
N LEU A 234 -34.79 39.94 40.50
CA LEU A 234 -35.29 39.67 39.15
C LEU A 234 -34.21 39.09 38.23
N ASP A 235 -32.99 39.65 38.27
CA ASP A 235 -31.81 39.14 37.55
C ASP A 235 -31.57 37.66 37.93
N LEU A 236 -31.63 37.33 39.23
CA LEU A 236 -31.46 35.96 39.74
C LEU A 236 -32.61 35.03 39.34
N ALA A 237 -33.87 35.50 39.40
CA ALA A 237 -35.03 34.71 39.01
C ALA A 237 -35.04 34.39 37.50
N LEU A 238 -34.62 35.33 36.66
CA LEU A 238 -34.50 35.13 35.22
C LEU A 238 -33.36 34.15 34.89
N LEU A 239 -32.20 34.27 35.55
CA LEU A 239 -31.10 33.30 35.42
C LEU A 239 -31.48 31.89 35.89
N ALA A 240 -32.33 31.76 36.91
CA ALA A 240 -32.86 30.46 37.34
C ALA A 240 -33.80 29.85 36.29
N ALA A 241 -34.73 30.64 35.74
CA ALA A 241 -35.64 30.17 34.67
C ALA A 241 -34.89 29.80 33.39
N ASP A 242 -33.88 30.59 32.99
CA ASP A 242 -32.98 30.24 31.87
C ASP A 242 -32.23 28.93 32.16
N PHE A 243 -31.70 28.75 33.37
CA PHE A 243 -31.01 27.51 33.75
C PHE A 243 -31.94 26.29 33.71
N GLU A 244 -33.16 26.39 34.22
CA GLU A 244 -34.16 25.31 34.16
C GLU A 244 -34.51 24.96 32.70
N ALA A 245 -34.73 25.97 31.85
CA ALA A 245 -35.00 25.76 30.42
C ALA A 245 -33.82 25.05 29.71
N ARG A 246 -32.57 25.45 29.98
CA ARG A 246 -31.37 24.79 29.44
C ARG A 246 -31.14 23.40 30.01
N ALA A 247 -31.47 23.16 31.28
CA ALA A 247 -31.38 21.83 31.89
C ALA A 247 -32.39 20.86 31.25
N ALA A 248 -33.62 21.32 30.98
CA ALA A 248 -34.64 20.55 30.27
C ALA A 248 -34.25 20.29 28.80
N GLU A 249 -33.73 21.30 28.09
CA GLU A 249 -33.17 21.16 26.73
C GLU A 249 -32.04 20.12 26.70
N HIS A 250 -31.08 20.21 27.63
CA HIS A 250 -29.97 19.27 27.76
C HIS A 250 -30.45 17.84 28.09
N GLN A 251 -31.42 17.67 29.00
CA GLN A 251 -31.99 16.35 29.30
C GLN A 251 -32.68 15.74 28.08
N ARG A 252 -33.48 16.52 27.34
CA ARG A 252 -34.11 16.07 26.09
C ARG A 252 -33.06 15.63 25.07
N LEU A 253 -32.06 16.47 24.79
CA LEU A 253 -31.00 16.15 23.83
C LEU A 253 -30.18 14.93 24.27
N THR A 254 -29.95 14.75 25.58
CA THR A 254 -29.29 13.55 26.12
C THR A 254 -30.11 12.28 25.88
N GLN A 255 -31.44 12.33 26.08
CA GLN A 255 -32.34 11.22 25.78
C GLN A 255 -32.41 10.93 24.27
N GLU A 256 -32.44 11.96 23.43
CA GLU A 256 -32.46 11.86 21.97
C GLU A 256 -31.16 11.24 21.44
N MET A 257 -29.99 11.67 21.95
CA MET A 257 -28.70 11.04 21.68
C MET A 257 -28.63 9.58 22.16
N ALA A 258 -29.17 9.27 23.34
CA ALA A 258 -29.21 7.91 23.87
C ALA A 258 -30.11 6.98 23.02
N ARG A 259 -31.21 7.51 22.47
CA ARG A 259 -32.05 6.80 21.50
C ARG A 259 -31.30 6.56 20.18
N LEU A 260 -30.75 7.61 19.58
CA LEU A 260 -30.05 7.52 18.29
C LEU A 260 -28.84 6.57 18.34
N ARG A 261 -28.14 6.47 19.48
CA ARG A 261 -27.09 5.47 19.69
C ARG A 261 -27.60 4.03 19.68
N ARG A 262 -28.77 3.75 20.27
CA ARG A 262 -29.39 2.41 20.20
C ARG A 262 -29.82 2.07 18.78
N GLU A 263 -30.45 3.02 18.09
CA GLU A 263 -30.83 2.85 16.67
C GLU A 263 -29.60 2.62 15.78
N GLU A 264 -28.47 3.27 16.07
CA GLU A 264 -27.18 3.01 15.41
C GLU A 264 -26.62 1.62 15.77
N GLU A 265 -26.62 1.22 17.04
CA GLU A 265 -26.14 -0.10 17.51
C GLU A 265 -26.96 -1.25 16.91
N GLU A 266 -28.29 -1.13 16.89
CA GLU A 266 -29.23 -2.05 16.22
C GLU A 266 -28.97 -2.13 14.71
N THR A 267 -28.78 -0.98 14.05
CA THR A 267 -28.47 -0.92 12.61
C THR A 267 -27.11 -1.56 12.29
N ARG A 268 -26.08 -1.31 13.12
CA ARG A 268 -24.75 -1.94 13.00
C ARG A 268 -24.83 -3.46 13.21
N ALA A 269 -25.61 -3.93 14.18
CA ALA A 269 -25.85 -5.35 14.42
C ALA A 269 -26.58 -6.02 13.23
N LEU A 270 -27.58 -5.34 12.66
CA LEU A 270 -28.28 -5.80 11.45
C LEU A 270 -27.31 -5.91 10.26
N ILE A 271 -26.49 -4.89 10.00
CA ILE A 271 -25.44 -4.91 8.96
C ILE A 271 -24.44 -6.05 9.20
N GLY A 272 -24.03 -6.30 10.45
CA GLY A 272 -23.19 -7.45 10.81
C GLY A 272 -23.85 -8.79 10.47
N SER A 273 -25.13 -8.95 10.77
CA SER A 273 -25.89 -10.17 10.44
C SER A 273 -26.07 -10.38 8.92
N LEU A 274 -26.24 -9.29 8.17
CA LEU A 274 -26.42 -9.33 6.71
C LEU A 274 -25.10 -9.59 5.99
N THR A 275 -24.00 -8.98 6.43
CA THR A 275 -22.65 -9.25 5.88
C THR A 275 -22.17 -10.66 6.18
N ALA A 276 -22.44 -11.20 7.38
CA ALA A 276 -22.19 -12.61 7.69
C ALA A 276 -23.02 -13.55 6.79
N ARG A 277 -24.31 -13.26 6.59
CA ARG A 277 -25.18 -14.03 5.68
C ARG A 277 -24.71 -13.96 4.23
N GLN A 278 -24.28 -12.78 3.78
CA GLN A 278 -23.72 -12.57 2.44
C GLN A 278 -22.43 -13.39 2.25
N ALA A 279 -21.52 -13.41 3.24
CA ALA A 279 -20.31 -14.21 3.18
C ALA A 279 -20.60 -15.72 3.06
N VAL A 280 -21.60 -16.23 3.80
CA VAL A 280 -22.07 -17.62 3.64
C VAL A 280 -22.61 -17.86 2.23
N HIS A 281 -23.44 -16.96 1.69
CA HIS A 281 -23.95 -17.10 0.32
C HIS A 281 -22.83 -17.07 -0.72
N THR A 282 -21.85 -16.16 -0.62
CA THR A 282 -20.69 -16.10 -1.52
C THR A 282 -19.86 -17.40 -1.45
N ALA A 283 -19.64 -17.95 -0.26
CA ALA A 283 -18.95 -19.24 -0.11
C ALA A 283 -19.74 -20.40 -0.76
N THR A 284 -21.06 -20.45 -0.59
CA THR A 284 -21.89 -21.47 -1.28
C THR A 284 -21.89 -21.30 -2.80
N ILE A 285 -21.86 -20.08 -3.31
CA ILE A 285 -21.75 -19.81 -4.75
C ILE A 285 -20.41 -20.36 -5.27
N GLN A 286 -19.30 -20.04 -4.62
CA GLN A 286 -17.97 -20.54 -5.00
C GLN A 286 -17.88 -22.06 -5.01
N ASP A 287 -18.41 -22.74 -3.98
CA ASP A 287 -18.51 -24.21 -3.93
C ASP A 287 -19.35 -24.77 -5.10
N THR A 288 -20.49 -24.15 -5.45
CA THR A 288 -21.27 -24.56 -6.63
C THR A 288 -20.56 -24.26 -7.95
N GLU A 289 -19.77 -23.19 -8.05
CA GLU A 289 -18.98 -22.86 -9.24
C GLU A 289 -17.83 -23.85 -9.45
N PHE A 290 -17.13 -24.27 -8.38
CA PHE A 290 -16.12 -25.32 -8.45
C PHE A 290 -16.74 -26.65 -8.90
N ARG A 291 -17.84 -27.10 -8.27
CA ARG A 291 -18.55 -28.33 -8.68
C ARG A 291 -19.04 -28.27 -10.13
N LEU A 292 -19.48 -27.10 -10.60
CA LEU A 292 -19.88 -26.89 -11.99
C LEU A 292 -18.67 -26.93 -12.95
N ALA A 293 -17.50 -26.45 -12.54
CA ALA A 293 -16.26 -26.57 -13.32
C ALA A 293 -15.80 -28.03 -13.42
N ASP A 294 -15.83 -28.79 -12.32
CA ASP A 294 -15.51 -30.22 -12.29
C ASP A 294 -16.45 -31.03 -13.19
N LEU A 295 -17.77 -30.79 -13.07
CA LEU A 295 -18.78 -31.41 -13.94
C LEU A 295 -18.57 -31.06 -15.42
N ARG A 296 -18.23 -29.80 -15.74
CA ARG A 296 -17.88 -29.40 -17.13
C ARG A 296 -16.64 -30.12 -17.64
N GLN A 297 -15.61 -30.28 -16.81
CA GLN A 297 -14.40 -31.03 -17.19
C GLN A 297 -14.69 -32.53 -17.39
N ALA A 298 -15.55 -33.12 -16.55
CA ALA A 298 -16.00 -34.50 -16.71
C ALA A 298 -16.80 -34.70 -18.01
N VAL A 299 -17.73 -33.78 -18.33
CA VAL A 299 -18.47 -33.80 -19.60
C VAL A 299 -17.53 -33.65 -20.79
N GLN A 300 -16.54 -32.76 -20.75
CA GLN A 300 -15.55 -32.61 -21.83
C GLN A 300 -14.69 -33.87 -22.03
N LYS A 301 -14.27 -34.54 -20.96
CA LYS A 301 -13.58 -35.84 -21.04
C LYS A 301 -14.45 -36.88 -21.76
N ILE A 302 -15.69 -37.05 -21.30
CA ILE A 302 -16.66 -37.99 -21.91
C ILE A 302 -16.93 -37.65 -23.38
N GLN A 303 -17.01 -36.36 -23.74
CA GLN A 303 -17.16 -35.91 -25.14
C GLN A 303 -15.94 -36.31 -25.99
N THR A 304 -14.72 -35.99 -25.57
CA THR A 304 -13.50 -36.39 -26.31
C THR A 304 -13.28 -37.90 -26.37
N GLU A 305 -13.72 -38.65 -25.37
CA GLU A 305 -13.74 -40.12 -25.39
C GLU A 305 -14.77 -40.66 -26.40
N ALA A 306 -15.96 -40.06 -26.45
CA ALA A 306 -17.00 -40.41 -27.43
C ALA A 306 -16.59 -40.07 -28.88
N GLU A 307 -15.99 -38.90 -29.11
CA GLU A 307 -15.42 -38.49 -30.41
C GLU A 307 -14.37 -39.51 -30.88
N ARG A 308 -13.41 -39.86 -30.02
CA ARG A 308 -12.38 -40.88 -30.31
C ARG A 308 -12.95 -42.27 -30.58
N LEU A 309 -14.06 -42.64 -29.92
CA LEU A 309 -14.76 -43.90 -30.19
C LEU A 309 -15.53 -43.88 -31.52
N LEU A 310 -16.06 -42.72 -31.92
CA LEU A 310 -16.68 -42.52 -33.23
C LEU A 310 -15.64 -42.58 -34.36
N GLU A 311 -14.53 -41.86 -34.24
CA GLU A 311 -13.40 -41.94 -35.19
C GLU A 311 -12.92 -43.39 -35.37
N ARG A 312 -12.75 -44.12 -34.26
CA ARG A 312 -12.34 -45.53 -34.30
C ARG A 312 -13.40 -46.42 -34.97
N ARG A 313 -14.68 -46.14 -34.75
CA ARG A 313 -15.79 -46.86 -35.42
C ARG A 313 -15.79 -46.60 -36.93
N GLU A 314 -15.53 -45.37 -37.36
CA GLU A 314 -15.43 -45.03 -38.79
C GLU A 314 -14.20 -45.69 -39.45
N GLN A 315 -13.04 -45.68 -38.78
CA GLN A 315 -11.85 -46.39 -39.23
C GLN A 315 -12.08 -47.90 -39.40
N MET A 316 -12.75 -48.54 -38.44
CA MET A 316 -13.12 -49.97 -38.56
C MET A 316 -14.17 -50.20 -39.67
N GLY A 317 -15.08 -49.24 -39.90
CA GLY A 317 -16.04 -49.29 -41.01
C GLY A 317 -15.37 -49.26 -42.39
N LEU A 318 -14.34 -48.42 -42.56
CA LEU A 318 -13.52 -48.40 -43.78
C LEU A 318 -12.76 -49.72 -43.98
N GLN A 319 -12.13 -50.24 -42.91
CA GLN A 319 -11.42 -51.53 -42.97
C GLN A 319 -12.33 -52.71 -43.35
N ILE A 320 -13.60 -52.69 -42.95
CA ILE A 320 -14.59 -53.70 -43.37
C ILE A 320 -14.91 -53.54 -44.86
N ALA A 321 -15.11 -52.31 -45.35
CA ALA A 321 -15.38 -52.06 -46.77
C ALA A 321 -14.20 -52.46 -47.69
N ASP A 322 -12.95 -52.22 -47.26
CA ASP A 322 -11.76 -52.67 -47.98
C ASP A 322 -11.71 -54.21 -48.10
N LEU A 323 -12.02 -54.93 -47.01
CA LEU A 323 -12.07 -56.39 -46.97
C LEU A 323 -13.25 -56.98 -47.77
N ASP A 324 -14.39 -56.30 -47.81
CA ASP A 324 -15.52 -56.65 -48.68
C ASP A 324 -15.14 -56.49 -50.17
N GLU A 325 -14.32 -55.49 -50.54
CA GLU A 325 -13.81 -55.37 -51.90
C GLU A 325 -12.76 -56.45 -52.24
N GLU A 326 -11.83 -56.75 -51.33
CA GLU A 326 -10.85 -57.84 -51.53
C GLU A 326 -11.53 -59.21 -51.69
N THR A 327 -12.52 -59.53 -50.86
CA THR A 327 -13.27 -60.78 -50.97
C THR A 327 -14.13 -60.84 -52.23
N ALA A 328 -14.69 -59.72 -52.70
CA ALA A 328 -15.35 -59.64 -54.00
C ALA A 328 -14.38 -59.91 -55.17
N ARG A 329 -13.18 -59.31 -55.14
CA ARG A 329 -12.12 -59.54 -56.16
C ARG A 329 -11.71 -61.01 -56.20
N LEU A 330 -11.34 -61.60 -55.05
CA LEU A 330 -11.00 -63.03 -54.95
C LEU A 330 -12.16 -63.94 -55.43
N GLY A 331 -13.41 -63.57 -55.11
CA GLY A 331 -14.61 -64.24 -55.59
C GLY A 331 -14.82 -64.21 -57.10
N THR A 332 -14.18 -63.29 -57.84
CA THR A 332 -14.15 -63.30 -59.31
C THR A 332 -12.99 -64.14 -59.88
N GLU A 333 -11.80 -64.09 -59.28
CA GLU A 333 -10.66 -64.93 -59.70
C GLU A 333 -10.97 -66.43 -59.57
N ILE A 334 -11.64 -66.84 -58.48
CA ILE A 334 -12.06 -68.23 -58.26
C ILE A 334 -12.99 -68.73 -59.38
N ARG A 335 -13.88 -67.88 -59.93
CA ARG A 335 -14.75 -68.25 -61.06
C ARG A 335 -13.96 -68.43 -62.35
N ALA A 336 -13.09 -67.49 -62.68
CA ALA A 336 -12.23 -67.56 -63.87
C ALA A 336 -11.30 -68.79 -63.85
N LEU A 337 -10.77 -69.16 -62.67
CA LEU A 337 -10.01 -70.39 -62.48
C LEU A 337 -10.88 -71.65 -62.62
N GLY A 338 -12.13 -71.61 -62.13
CA GLY A 338 -13.10 -72.69 -62.30
C GLY A 338 -13.44 -72.98 -63.77
N GLU A 339 -13.80 -71.93 -64.53
CA GLU A 339 -14.07 -72.02 -65.98
C GLU A 339 -12.85 -72.56 -66.75
N ARG A 340 -11.65 -72.09 -66.42
CA ARG A 340 -10.41 -72.55 -67.04
C ARG A 340 -10.08 -74.01 -66.71
N ARG A 341 -10.50 -74.52 -65.55
CA ARG A 341 -10.36 -75.94 -65.20
C ARG A 341 -11.27 -76.81 -66.07
N VAL A 342 -12.52 -76.42 -66.27
CA VAL A 342 -13.49 -77.14 -67.12
C VAL A 342 -12.97 -77.27 -68.56
N GLY A 343 -12.38 -76.21 -69.13
CA GLY A 343 -11.75 -76.27 -70.45
C GLY A 343 -10.59 -77.28 -70.55
N LEU A 344 -9.70 -77.31 -69.55
CA LEU A 344 -8.60 -78.27 -69.48
C LEU A 344 -9.08 -79.71 -69.24
N GLU A 345 -10.18 -79.89 -68.50
CA GLU A 345 -10.79 -81.19 -68.26
C GLU A 345 -11.44 -81.77 -69.54
N ALA A 346 -11.94 -80.91 -70.45
CA ALA A 346 -12.37 -81.31 -71.79
C ALA A 346 -11.18 -81.71 -72.70
N GLU A 347 -10.13 -80.87 -72.80
CA GLU A 347 -8.92 -81.22 -73.57
C GLU A 347 -8.30 -82.56 -73.15
N ARG A 348 -8.38 -82.89 -71.86
CA ARG A 348 -7.89 -84.16 -71.32
C ARG A 348 -8.71 -85.36 -71.82
N GLN A 349 -10.03 -85.22 -71.98
CA GLN A 349 -10.88 -86.31 -72.46
C GLN A 349 -10.61 -86.63 -73.94
N ASP A 350 -10.45 -85.62 -74.80
CA ASP A 350 -10.18 -85.86 -76.22
C ASP A 350 -8.78 -86.45 -76.47
N LYS A 351 -7.78 -86.04 -75.68
CA LYS A 351 -6.44 -86.67 -75.72
C LYS A 351 -6.42 -88.12 -75.20
N LEU A 352 -7.34 -88.49 -74.30
CA LEU A 352 -7.51 -89.88 -73.87
C LEU A 352 -8.16 -90.74 -74.97
N ARG A 353 -9.21 -90.24 -75.63
CA ARG A 353 -9.84 -90.93 -76.79
C ARG A 353 -8.82 -91.24 -77.89
N ALA A 354 -8.00 -90.25 -78.26
CA ALA A 354 -6.95 -90.42 -79.26
C ALA A 354 -5.84 -91.43 -78.86
N LEU A 355 -5.63 -91.63 -77.55
CA LEU A 355 -4.67 -92.61 -77.03
C LEU A 355 -5.20 -94.05 -77.16
N ASP A 356 -6.50 -94.26 -76.92
CA ASP A 356 -7.12 -95.59 -76.99
C ASP A 356 -7.30 -96.06 -78.44
N GLU A 357 -7.64 -95.18 -79.39
CA GLU A 357 -7.57 -95.50 -80.83
C GLU A 357 -6.16 -95.96 -81.27
N ALA A 358 -5.10 -95.39 -80.70
CA ALA A 358 -3.73 -95.78 -81.01
C ALA A 358 -3.39 -97.16 -80.41
N ARG A 359 -3.91 -97.49 -79.23
CA ARG A 359 -3.75 -98.80 -78.58
C ARG A 359 -4.41 -99.93 -79.34
N GLU A 360 -5.62 -99.73 -79.88
CA GLU A 360 -6.29 -100.74 -80.71
C GLU A 360 -5.49 -101.05 -81.98
N ARG A 361 -4.97 -100.01 -82.65
CA ARG A 361 -4.08 -100.16 -83.82
C ARG A 361 -2.79 -100.91 -83.48
N GLN A 362 -2.22 -100.69 -82.29
CA GLN A 362 -1.05 -101.43 -81.79
C GLN A 362 -1.38 -102.90 -81.49
N ALA A 363 -2.51 -103.18 -80.84
CA ALA A 363 -2.95 -104.54 -80.52
C ALA A 363 -3.20 -105.38 -81.79
N ALA A 364 -3.83 -104.80 -82.81
CA ALA A 364 -4.06 -105.43 -84.10
C ALA A 364 -2.76 -105.78 -84.87
N GLN A 365 -1.68 -105.02 -84.65
CA GLN A 365 -0.35 -105.35 -85.19
C GLN A 365 0.37 -106.43 -84.36
N GLY A 366 0.27 -106.38 -83.03
CA GLY A 366 0.83 -107.41 -82.15
C GLY A 366 0.27 -108.81 -82.42
N ALA A 367 -1.04 -108.92 -82.67
CA ALA A 367 -1.69 -110.18 -83.03
C ALA A 367 -1.14 -110.81 -84.33
N ARG A 368 -0.73 -109.97 -85.30
CA ARG A 368 -0.10 -110.44 -86.56
C ARG A 368 1.35 -110.89 -86.37
N LEU A 369 2.05 -110.33 -85.38
CA LEU A 369 3.41 -110.74 -85.05
C LEU A 369 3.43 -112.16 -84.45
N LEU A 370 2.51 -112.44 -83.52
CA LEU A 370 2.39 -113.72 -82.83
C LEU A 370 2.08 -114.90 -83.78
N ASP A 371 1.24 -114.72 -84.80
CA ASP A 371 0.98 -115.73 -85.83
C ASP A 371 2.22 -116.04 -86.68
N LEU A 372 3.07 -115.04 -86.96
CA LEU A 372 4.32 -115.23 -87.68
C LEU A 372 5.39 -115.91 -86.81
N GLU A 373 5.48 -115.54 -85.53
CA GLU A 373 6.39 -116.15 -84.55
C GLU A 373 6.04 -117.64 -84.31
N ALA A 374 4.76 -117.97 -84.16
CA ALA A 374 4.31 -119.36 -84.00
C ALA A 374 4.70 -120.27 -85.18
N ARG A 375 4.61 -119.76 -86.41
CA ARG A 375 5.04 -120.48 -87.63
C ARG A 375 6.56 -120.69 -87.68
N LEU A 376 7.33 -119.73 -87.15
CA LEU A 376 8.78 -119.77 -87.07
C LEU A 376 9.24 -120.83 -86.04
N GLU A 377 8.58 -120.90 -84.89
CA GLU A 377 8.94 -121.85 -83.84
C GLU A 377 8.56 -123.30 -84.20
N ALA A 378 7.44 -123.51 -84.89
CA ALA A 378 7.10 -124.81 -85.48
C ALA A 378 8.20 -125.32 -86.43
N CYS A 379 8.79 -124.44 -87.24
CA CYS A 379 9.92 -124.77 -88.11
C CYS A 379 11.21 -125.09 -87.32
N ARG A 380 11.43 -124.46 -86.16
CA ARG A 380 12.59 -124.74 -85.28
C ARG A 380 12.50 -126.11 -84.63
N VAL A 381 11.34 -126.50 -84.09
CA VAL A 381 11.13 -127.81 -83.44
C VAL A 381 11.41 -128.96 -84.44
N ALA A 382 10.86 -128.88 -85.66
CA ALA A 382 11.11 -129.88 -86.71
C ALA A 382 12.59 -129.99 -87.14
N LEU A 383 13.39 -128.94 -86.91
CA LEU A 383 14.82 -128.91 -87.22
C LEU A 383 15.67 -129.43 -86.04
N ALA A 384 15.22 -129.23 -84.79
CA ALA A 384 15.80 -129.84 -83.60
C ALA A 384 15.68 -131.38 -83.63
N GLU A 385 14.49 -131.92 -83.90
CA GLU A 385 14.30 -133.38 -84.01
C GLU A 385 15.20 -134.05 -85.05
N ARG A 386 15.55 -133.35 -86.13
CA ARG A 386 16.50 -133.85 -87.15
C ARG A 386 17.96 -133.81 -86.67
N ARG A 387 18.28 -132.96 -85.71
CA ARG A 387 19.61 -132.80 -85.10
C ARG A 387 19.88 -133.89 -84.06
N ASP A 388 18.92 -134.15 -83.19
CA ASP A 388 19.06 -135.14 -82.11
C ASP A 388 19.22 -136.57 -82.68
N ARG A 389 18.47 -136.89 -83.74
CA ARG A 389 18.63 -138.14 -84.50
C ARG A 389 20.03 -138.29 -85.11
N PHE A 390 20.70 -137.19 -85.45
CA PHE A 390 22.06 -137.20 -86.00
C PHE A 390 23.11 -137.43 -84.90
N GLU A 391 22.90 -136.88 -83.70
CA GLU A 391 23.80 -137.11 -82.56
C GLU A 391 23.70 -138.54 -82.01
N ALA A 392 22.51 -139.14 -82.00
CA ALA A 392 22.33 -140.56 -81.69
C ALA A 392 23.12 -141.47 -82.65
N LEU A 393 23.06 -141.20 -83.97
CA LEU A 393 23.85 -141.90 -84.99
C LEU A 393 25.37 -141.70 -84.82
N ARG A 394 25.80 -140.52 -84.38
CA ARG A 394 27.21 -140.21 -84.08
C ARG A 394 27.74 -140.98 -82.87
N LEU A 395 26.92 -141.16 -81.83
CA LEU A 395 27.25 -141.96 -80.65
C LEU A 395 27.45 -143.44 -81.01
N GLU A 396 26.57 -144.03 -81.82
CA GLU A 396 26.74 -145.44 -82.20
C GLU A 396 27.88 -145.65 -83.22
N GLN A 397 28.24 -144.64 -84.03
CA GLN A 397 29.51 -144.65 -84.78
C GLN A 397 30.75 -144.69 -83.87
N MET A 398 30.75 -144.01 -82.71
CA MET A 398 31.82 -144.11 -81.72
C MET A 398 31.89 -145.53 -81.12
N ARG A 399 30.73 -146.15 -80.86
CA ARG A 399 30.65 -147.53 -80.35
C ARG A 399 31.16 -148.56 -81.36
N VAL A 400 30.84 -148.37 -82.64
CA VAL A 400 31.42 -149.13 -83.76
C VAL A 400 32.94 -148.96 -83.83
N ALA A 401 33.47 -147.75 -83.59
CA ALA A 401 34.91 -147.51 -83.56
C ALA A 401 35.61 -148.24 -82.39
N GLY A 402 34.98 -148.33 -81.21
CA GLY A 402 35.48 -149.07 -80.06
C GLY A 402 35.61 -150.57 -80.33
N ALA A 403 34.52 -151.24 -80.74
CA ALA A 403 34.55 -152.67 -81.06
C ALA A 403 35.50 -153.00 -82.22
N ARG A 404 35.63 -152.07 -83.19
CA ARG A 404 36.60 -152.18 -84.28
C ARG A 404 38.06 -152.21 -83.79
N ALA A 405 38.38 -151.58 -82.67
CA ALA A 405 39.74 -151.58 -82.09
C ALA A 405 40.09 -152.89 -81.35
N GLU A 406 39.11 -153.58 -80.77
CA GLU A 406 39.30 -154.94 -80.23
C GLU A 406 39.44 -155.95 -81.38
N LEU A 407 38.66 -155.79 -82.44
CA LEU A 407 38.84 -156.50 -83.71
C LEU A 407 40.22 -156.30 -84.32
N THR A 408 40.85 -155.11 -84.22
CA THR A 408 42.23 -154.92 -84.66
C THR A 408 43.23 -155.72 -83.82
N ARG A 409 42.92 -156.04 -82.56
CA ARG A 409 43.82 -156.77 -81.65
C ARG A 409 43.77 -158.29 -81.87
N SER A 410 42.58 -158.86 -82.07
CA SER A 410 42.45 -160.25 -82.56
C SER A 410 42.86 -160.39 -84.04
N SER A 411 42.77 -159.32 -84.82
CA SER A 411 43.43 -159.16 -86.14
C SER A 411 44.95 -158.88 -86.04
N GLY A 412 45.52 -158.96 -84.83
CA GLY A 412 46.95 -159.20 -84.57
C GLY A 412 47.28 -160.69 -84.50
N GLU A 413 46.43 -161.51 -83.86
CA GLU A 413 46.52 -162.99 -83.81
C GLU A 413 46.12 -163.68 -85.13
N LEU A 414 45.67 -162.88 -86.10
CA LEU A 414 45.78 -163.13 -87.53
C LEU A 414 47.22 -163.57 -87.92
N ARG A 415 47.39 -163.97 -89.18
CA ARG A 415 48.69 -164.09 -89.88
C ARG A 415 49.61 -165.21 -89.39
N GLU A 416 49.95 -165.34 -88.10
CA GLU A 416 50.72 -166.50 -87.61
C GLU A 416 49.94 -167.82 -87.78
N ARG A 417 48.64 -167.84 -87.43
CA ARG A 417 47.78 -169.02 -87.70
C ARG A 417 47.43 -169.23 -89.17
N GLY A 418 47.54 -168.21 -90.02
CA GLY A 418 47.38 -168.38 -91.47
C GLY A 418 48.48 -169.27 -92.06
N LEU A 419 49.74 -168.93 -91.74
CA LEU A 419 50.94 -169.57 -92.29
C LEU A 419 51.12 -171.07 -91.96
N GLN A 420 50.29 -171.66 -91.10
CA GLN A 420 50.35 -173.09 -90.76
C GLN A 420 49.22 -173.95 -91.37
N LEU A 421 48.01 -173.44 -91.60
CA LEU A 421 46.88 -174.26 -92.09
C LEU A 421 46.65 -174.18 -93.61
N ASP A 422 47.02 -173.10 -94.28
CA ASP A 422 47.01 -173.06 -95.75
C ASP A 422 47.91 -174.20 -96.31
N ARG A 423 49.11 -174.35 -95.72
CA ARG A 423 50.05 -175.46 -95.96
C ARG A 423 49.52 -176.87 -95.67
N ARG A 424 48.33 -177.01 -95.06
CA ARG A 424 47.72 -178.30 -94.70
C ARG A 424 46.47 -178.61 -95.52
N ALA A 425 45.74 -177.59 -95.99
CA ALA A 425 44.51 -177.76 -96.78
C ALA A 425 44.75 -177.76 -98.30
N GLU A 426 45.84 -177.16 -98.81
CA GLU A 426 46.29 -177.37 -100.20
C GLU A 426 46.49 -178.87 -100.49
N ARG A 427 46.83 -179.66 -99.47
CA ARG A 427 46.94 -181.12 -99.52
C ARG A 427 45.61 -181.84 -99.79
N LEU A 428 44.48 -181.29 -99.33
CA LEU A 428 43.13 -181.81 -99.58
C LEU A 428 42.51 -181.25 -100.87
N GLY A 429 42.99 -180.10 -101.35
CA GLY A 429 42.69 -179.61 -102.71
C GLY A 429 43.10 -180.60 -103.80
N GLY A 430 44.11 -181.44 -103.54
CA GLY A 430 44.51 -182.54 -104.43
C GLY A 430 43.52 -183.71 -104.49
N GLU A 431 42.79 -184.00 -103.41
CA GLU A 431 41.98 -185.23 -103.32
C GLU A 431 40.57 -185.05 -103.93
N LEU A 432 39.84 -183.98 -103.60
CA LEU A 432 38.46 -183.80 -104.10
C LEU A 432 38.39 -183.16 -105.51
N ALA A 433 39.53 -182.72 -106.06
CA ALA A 433 39.67 -182.47 -107.49
C ALA A 433 39.45 -183.74 -108.35
N ALA A 434 39.60 -184.94 -107.76
CA ALA A 434 39.20 -186.18 -108.41
C ALA A 434 37.67 -186.30 -108.54
N ALA A 435 36.91 -186.01 -107.48
CA ALA A 435 35.45 -186.17 -107.46
C ALA A 435 34.69 -185.18 -108.36
N ARG A 436 35.22 -183.96 -108.58
CA ARG A 436 34.63 -183.02 -109.57
C ARG A 436 34.56 -183.62 -110.99
N ARG A 437 35.49 -184.51 -111.35
CA ARG A 437 35.60 -185.06 -112.71
C ARG A 437 34.50 -186.05 -113.07
N GLU A 438 33.90 -186.74 -112.10
CA GLU A 438 32.74 -187.63 -112.34
C GLU A 438 31.43 -186.86 -112.60
N ALA A 439 31.31 -185.62 -112.11
CA ALA A 439 30.08 -184.82 -112.25
C ALA A 439 30.01 -184.00 -113.55
N GLU A 440 31.15 -183.56 -114.09
CA GLU A 440 31.20 -182.80 -115.36
C GLU A 440 30.85 -183.65 -116.60
N GLU A 441 30.71 -184.96 -116.46
CA GLU A 441 30.19 -185.82 -117.52
C GLU A 441 28.66 -185.64 -117.73
N LEU A 442 27.93 -185.25 -116.68
CA LEU A 442 26.47 -185.06 -116.76
C LEU A 442 26.06 -183.72 -117.40
N THR A 443 26.85 -182.65 -117.25
CA THR A 443 26.54 -181.33 -117.83
C THR A 443 26.56 -181.32 -119.37
N ARG A 444 27.37 -182.19 -119.99
CA ARG A 444 27.58 -182.21 -121.46
C ARG A 444 26.34 -182.59 -122.27
N ASN A 445 25.33 -183.23 -121.66
CA ASN A 445 24.20 -183.81 -122.38
C ASN A 445 23.05 -182.84 -122.73
N ARG A 446 22.97 -181.61 -122.17
CA ARG A 446 21.81 -180.71 -122.42
C ARG A 446 22.06 -179.45 -123.24
N ALA A 447 23.32 -179.00 -123.39
CA ALA A 447 23.65 -177.83 -124.22
C ALA A 447 23.33 -178.01 -125.73
N ARG A 448 23.10 -179.26 -126.18
CA ARG A 448 22.75 -179.58 -127.58
C ARG A 448 21.33 -179.17 -128.01
N LEU A 449 20.42 -178.84 -127.09
CA LEU A 449 19.02 -178.58 -127.41
C LEU A 449 18.69 -177.09 -127.64
N LEU A 450 19.20 -176.56 -128.77
CA LEU A 450 18.58 -175.53 -129.63
C LEU A 450 18.55 -174.08 -129.06
N ALA A 451 19.25 -173.07 -129.58
CA ALA A 451 20.11 -172.91 -130.76
C ALA A 451 19.45 -172.88 -132.17
N ALA A 452 18.12 -172.91 -132.31
CA ALA A 452 17.48 -173.09 -133.63
C ALA A 452 16.71 -171.89 -134.23
N HIS A 453 16.09 -170.99 -133.45
CA HIS A 453 14.97 -170.16 -133.95
C HIS A 453 15.27 -168.67 -134.21
N GLN A 454 16.54 -168.27 -134.35
CA GLN A 454 16.97 -166.86 -134.22
C GLN A 454 16.78 -165.95 -135.46
N ARG A 455 16.33 -166.45 -136.62
CA ARG A 455 16.89 -165.99 -137.92
C ARG A 455 15.98 -165.20 -138.90
N ALA A 456 14.81 -164.69 -138.49
CA ALA A 456 13.77 -164.25 -139.45
C ALA A 456 13.73 -162.76 -139.88
N GLY A 457 14.46 -161.84 -139.21
CA GLY A 457 14.76 -160.49 -139.73
C GLY A 457 13.62 -159.43 -139.70
N VAL A 458 13.71 -158.23 -140.32
CA VAL A 458 14.80 -157.22 -140.50
C VAL A 458 14.53 -156.30 -141.71
N GLN A 459 13.87 -156.78 -142.76
CA GLN A 459 14.06 -156.26 -144.13
C GLN A 459 13.04 -155.19 -144.62
N LEU A 460 12.66 -154.22 -143.78
CA LEU A 460 11.74 -153.11 -144.17
C LEU A 460 12.11 -151.78 -143.48
N SER A 461 12.35 -150.72 -144.27
CA SER A 461 12.67 -149.36 -143.76
C SER A 461 12.71 -148.29 -144.89
N PHE A 462 13.04 -147.04 -144.49
CA PHE A 462 13.94 -146.10 -145.20
C PHE A 462 13.39 -145.08 -146.22
N LEU A 463 12.23 -145.29 -146.85
CA LEU A 463 11.88 -144.53 -148.07
C LEU A 463 11.18 -143.16 -147.86
N ALA A 464 11.75 -142.23 -147.07
CA ALA A 464 11.24 -140.85 -146.95
C ALA A 464 12.27 -139.79 -146.45
N ALA A 465 12.30 -138.61 -147.07
CA ALA A 465 12.86 -137.34 -146.53
C ALA A 465 12.28 -136.11 -147.27
N GLY A 466 12.22 -134.95 -146.59
CA GLY A 466 11.58 -133.71 -147.07
C GLY A 466 12.54 -132.66 -147.66
N LEU A 467 12.00 -131.45 -147.94
CA LEU A 467 12.70 -130.34 -148.62
C LEU A 467 12.25 -128.95 -148.09
N ALA A 468 13.14 -127.97 -148.25
CA ALA A 468 13.01 -126.49 -148.30
C ALA A 468 11.78 -125.79 -147.68
N GLU A 469 11.90 -124.81 -146.77
CA GLU A 469 13.06 -124.36 -145.96
C GLU A 469 14.29 -123.72 -146.68
N LEU A 470 14.15 -122.65 -147.48
CA LEU A 470 15.34 -121.99 -148.11
C LEU A 470 15.48 -120.44 -148.16
N ASP A 471 14.44 -119.58 -148.12
CA ASP A 471 14.56 -118.18 -148.60
C ASP A 471 14.35 -116.99 -147.58
N ALA A 472 15.45 -116.58 -146.88
CA ALA A 472 15.80 -115.21 -146.32
C ALA A 472 14.97 -114.52 -145.16
N GLU A 473 15.32 -113.42 -144.41
CA GLU A 473 16.27 -112.21 -144.46
C GLU A 473 16.84 -111.70 -143.03
N ARG A 474 17.61 -110.55 -142.84
CA ARG A 474 18.45 -110.14 -141.59
C ARG A 474 18.88 -108.59 -141.29
N ALA A 475 19.15 -108.05 -140.00
CA ALA A 475 20.21 -107.01 -139.44
C ALA A 475 20.04 -105.90 -138.17
N ARG A 476 20.90 -105.68 -137.02
CA ARG A 476 21.28 -104.44 -136.01
C ARG A 476 21.82 -104.47 -134.40
N HIS A 477 22.45 -103.40 -133.68
CA HIS A 477 22.59 -102.90 -132.12
C HIS A 477 23.89 -102.56 -131.09
N GLU A 478 23.85 -101.88 -129.82
CA GLU A 478 24.90 -101.01 -128.92
C GLU A 478 25.13 -100.97 -127.23
N GLU A 479 26.05 -100.16 -126.44
CA GLU A 479 26.41 -100.12 -124.85
C GLU A 479 27.37 -98.98 -123.99
N LEU A 480 27.48 -98.72 -122.56
CA LEU A 480 28.58 -97.99 -121.60
C LEU A 480 28.50 -97.62 -119.93
N ARG A 481 29.54 -97.09 -119.05
CA ARG A 481 29.60 -96.76 -117.45
C ARG A 481 30.83 -95.99 -116.54
N GLY A 482 30.82 -95.56 -115.16
CA GLY A 482 31.99 -95.02 -114.14
C GLY A 482 31.87 -94.31 -112.59
N ARG A 483 32.92 -94.05 -111.60
CA ARG A 483 33.03 -93.27 -110.15
C ARG A 483 34.41 -93.30 -109.17
N TRP A 484 34.89 -92.79 -107.89
CA TRP A 484 34.85 -91.73 -106.65
C TRP A 484 35.99 -91.72 -105.36
N PRO A 485 36.18 -90.75 -104.28
CA PRO A 485 37.38 -90.48 -103.22
C PRO A 485 37.35 -89.94 -101.59
N ARG A 486 38.45 -89.72 -100.66
CA ARG A 486 38.53 -89.19 -99.11
C ARG A 486 39.92 -88.89 -98.15
N GLY A 487 40.05 -88.13 -96.93
CA GLY A 487 41.20 -88.07 -95.78
C GLY A 487 41.48 -86.93 -94.54
N ASN A 488 42.38 -87.01 -93.39
CA ASN A 488 43.18 -85.95 -92.42
C ASN A 488 43.37 -85.86 -90.71
N ARG A 489 44.49 -85.33 -89.97
CA ARG A 489 44.74 -84.45 -88.60
C ARG A 489 45.49 -84.75 -87.11
N HIS A 490 46.32 -83.84 -86.32
CA HIS A 490 46.64 -83.54 -84.74
C HIS A 490 48.10 -83.36 -83.88
N GLY A 491 48.31 -82.73 -82.60
CA GLY A 491 49.56 -82.63 -81.57
C GLY A 491 49.79 -81.63 -80.22
N ARG A 492 50.77 -81.69 -79.15
CA ARG A 492 51.04 -80.76 -77.84
C ARG A 492 52.22 -80.87 -76.61
N THR A 493 52.81 -79.78 -75.88
CA THR A 493 53.46 -79.44 -74.41
C THR A 493 54.95 -79.76 -73.72
N TRP A 494 55.69 -79.34 -72.56
CA TRP A 494 55.91 -78.27 -71.37
C TRP A 494 57.11 -78.38 -70.18
N ARG A 495 57.72 -77.31 -69.41
CA ARG A 495 58.37 -77.14 -67.92
C ARG A 495 59.90 -76.63 -67.45
N GLY A 496 60.28 -75.96 -66.24
CA GLY A 496 61.69 -75.80 -65.52
C GLY A 496 62.24 -74.57 -64.56
N SER A 497 63.47 -74.58 -63.88
CA SER A 497 64.18 -73.46 -63.06
C SER A 497 65.78 -73.39 -63.01
N SER A 498 66.46 -72.20 -62.99
CA SER A 498 67.78 -71.82 -62.30
C SER A 498 68.47 -70.50 -62.81
N ALA A 499 69.81 -70.27 -62.67
CA ALA A 499 70.42 -68.95 -62.37
C ALA A 499 71.37 -68.24 -63.41
N SER A 500 71.37 -66.89 -63.35
CA SER A 500 72.46 -65.91 -63.62
C SER A 500 72.98 -65.57 -65.05
N ALA A 501 73.61 -64.39 -65.14
CA ALA A 501 74.50 -63.82 -66.17
C ALA A 501 73.96 -63.20 -67.49
N LYS A 502 74.63 -62.09 -67.87
CA LYS A 502 74.38 -61.06 -68.91
C LYS A 502 74.33 -61.52 -70.39
N GLY A 503 73.55 -60.79 -71.21
CA GLY A 503 74.10 -60.08 -72.40
C GLY A 503 73.48 -60.26 -73.81
N MET A 504 72.97 -59.15 -74.40
CA MET A 504 72.85 -58.79 -75.86
C MET A 504 72.06 -59.73 -76.83
N GLY A 505 71.38 -59.29 -77.91
CA GLY A 505 70.96 -57.95 -78.39
C GLY A 505 70.47 -57.93 -79.88
N GLN A 506 69.55 -57.01 -80.24
CA GLN A 506 69.09 -56.60 -81.63
C GLN A 506 68.26 -57.63 -82.47
N ALA A 507 67.46 -57.29 -83.52
CA ALA A 507 67.04 -56.00 -84.14
C ALA A 507 65.48 -55.76 -84.09
N SER A 508 64.59 -55.53 -85.10
CA SER A 508 64.55 -55.53 -86.60
C SER A 508 63.31 -54.72 -87.13
N ALA A 509 63.24 -54.28 -88.42
CA ALA A 509 62.13 -53.50 -89.06
C ALA A 509 62.26 -53.43 -90.64
N PRO A 510 61.60 -52.56 -91.48
CA PRO A 510 60.54 -51.48 -91.35
C PRO A 510 59.40 -51.60 -92.46
N SER A 511 58.72 -50.64 -93.15
CA SER A 511 58.59 -49.13 -93.28
C SER A 511 57.37 -48.63 -94.16
N SER A 512 56.74 -47.47 -93.82
CA SER A 512 56.17 -46.34 -94.67
C SER A 512 55.02 -46.48 -95.73
N PRO A 513 54.12 -45.47 -96.03
CA PRO A 513 53.82 -44.07 -95.53
C PRO A 513 52.30 -43.86 -95.08
N SER A 514 51.41 -42.81 -95.18
CA SER A 514 51.17 -41.33 -95.51
C SER A 514 49.70 -40.94 -95.06
N GLY A 515 49.00 -39.75 -95.07
CA GLY A 515 49.14 -38.28 -95.37
C GLY A 515 48.00 -37.70 -96.31
N ALA A 516 47.34 -36.50 -96.25
CA ALA A 516 47.06 -35.37 -95.28
C ALA A 516 46.01 -34.29 -95.83
N ALA A 517 45.65 -33.20 -95.07
CA ALA A 517 45.06 -31.84 -95.44
C ALA A 517 43.48 -31.53 -95.46
N PRO A 518 42.96 -30.25 -95.27
CA PRO A 518 41.74 -29.97 -94.42
C PRO A 518 40.63 -28.85 -94.71
N SER A 519 39.51 -28.87 -93.92
CA SER A 519 38.57 -27.77 -93.41
C SER A 519 37.32 -27.25 -94.22
N TRP A 520 36.21 -26.61 -93.72
CA TRP A 520 35.47 -26.56 -92.39
C TRP A 520 33.90 -26.17 -92.36
N PRO A 521 33.33 -24.92 -92.11
CA PRO A 521 32.11 -24.72 -91.23
C PRO A 521 30.96 -23.68 -91.58
N ALA A 522 29.70 -23.74 -91.00
CA ALA A 522 28.64 -22.66 -91.03
C ALA A 522 27.30 -22.81 -90.15
N TRP A 523 26.81 -21.73 -89.48
CA TRP A 523 25.42 -21.39 -88.91
C TRP A 523 24.73 -22.34 -87.85
N TRP A 524 23.53 -22.16 -87.19
CA TRP A 524 22.34 -21.22 -87.17
C TRP A 524 21.57 -21.21 -85.76
N ALA A 525 20.37 -20.55 -85.57
CA ALA A 525 19.66 -20.36 -84.26
C ALA A 525 18.15 -19.88 -84.27
N ARG A 526 17.39 -19.98 -83.13
CA ARG A 526 16.11 -19.29 -82.67
C ARG A 526 15.61 -19.84 -81.29
N TRP A 527 14.74 -19.29 -80.39
CA TRP A 527 13.86 -18.08 -80.16
C TRP A 527 12.34 -18.18 -80.51
N ARG A 528 11.32 -17.68 -79.74
CA ARG A 528 11.17 -17.10 -78.34
C ARG A 528 9.67 -16.88 -77.86
N THR A 529 9.39 -16.92 -76.53
CA THR A 529 8.34 -16.22 -75.67
C THR A 529 6.86 -15.92 -76.11
N CYS A 530 5.83 -16.13 -75.23
CA CYS A 530 4.71 -15.18 -74.93
C CYS A 530 3.77 -15.54 -73.71
N SER A 531 2.63 -14.84 -73.51
CA SER A 531 2.01 -14.54 -72.17
C SER A 531 0.48 -14.22 -72.14
N ARG A 532 -0.21 -14.28 -70.95
CA ARG A 532 -1.27 -13.33 -70.46
C ARG A 532 -1.92 -13.63 -69.07
N CYS A 533 -2.72 -12.65 -68.59
CA CYS A 533 -3.34 -12.39 -67.25
C CYS A 533 -4.87 -12.79 -67.22
N PRO A 534 -5.79 -12.47 -66.25
CA PRO A 534 -5.69 -11.67 -64.99
C PRO A 534 -6.60 -12.03 -63.74
N ARG A 535 -6.46 -11.22 -62.64
CA ARG A 535 -7.45 -10.89 -61.54
C ARG A 535 -7.76 -11.97 -60.46
N SER A 536 -8.16 -11.65 -59.20
CA SER A 536 -8.28 -10.35 -58.46
C SER A 536 -8.46 -10.43 -56.92
N SER A 537 -7.86 -9.48 -56.17
CA SER A 537 -8.30 -8.93 -54.84
C SER A 537 -8.17 -9.83 -53.58
N ARG A 538 -8.14 -9.35 -52.31
CA ARG A 538 -8.21 -7.97 -51.71
C ARG A 538 -7.60 -7.90 -50.27
N ARG A 539 -6.76 -6.88 -50.01
CA ARG A 539 -6.45 -6.13 -48.74
C ARG A 539 -6.20 -6.82 -47.35
N ARG A 540 -5.00 -6.48 -46.80
CA ARG A 540 -4.65 -5.90 -45.44
C ARG A 540 -5.16 -6.56 -44.13
N SER A 541 -4.41 -6.80 -43.04
CA SER A 541 -3.04 -6.49 -42.51
C SER A 541 -2.86 -5.32 -41.51
N ARG A 542 -2.14 -5.60 -40.39
CA ARG A 542 -1.55 -4.72 -39.34
C ARG A 542 -2.56 -4.20 -38.26
N ARG A 543 -2.29 -4.30 -36.95
CA ARG A 543 -1.15 -3.87 -36.06
C ARG A 543 -1.05 -2.33 -35.90
N CYS A 544 -0.69 -1.74 -34.75
CA CYS A 544 -0.63 -2.12 -33.31
C CYS A 544 -0.18 -0.87 -32.50
N SER A 545 -0.31 -0.89 -31.16
CA SER A 545 0.32 0.05 -30.19
C SER A 545 -0.13 1.54 -30.30
N ALA A 546 -0.03 2.39 -29.27
CA ALA A 546 0.79 2.32 -28.04
C ALA A 546 0.13 3.04 -26.83
N THR A 547 0.74 2.88 -25.63
CA THR A 547 0.73 3.78 -24.44
C THR A 547 -0.61 4.27 -23.84
N GLY A 548 -0.80 4.34 -22.52
CA GLY A 548 0.09 4.00 -21.39
C GLY A 548 -0.48 4.54 -20.05
N SER A 549 0.07 4.07 -18.92
CA SER A 549 -0.03 4.58 -17.52
C SER A 549 -1.19 5.55 -17.14
N SER A 550 -2.17 5.22 -16.29
CA SER A 550 -2.14 4.73 -14.88
C SER A 550 -1.81 5.79 -13.80
N GLY A 551 -2.78 6.06 -12.91
CA GLY A 551 -2.61 6.78 -11.63
C GLY A 551 -2.97 8.28 -11.65
N TRP A 552 -3.40 8.91 -10.54
CA TRP A 552 -4.11 8.40 -9.35
C TRP A 552 -4.65 9.61 -8.51
N TRP A 553 -5.72 9.39 -7.73
CA TRP A 553 -6.34 10.30 -6.73
C TRP A 553 -7.01 11.59 -7.27
N TRP A 554 -8.07 12.23 -6.71
CA TRP A 554 -8.85 12.31 -5.44
C TRP A 554 -8.71 13.65 -4.68
N SER A 555 -9.85 14.23 -4.27
CA SER A 555 -10.04 15.56 -3.62
C SER A 555 -9.58 16.79 -4.44
N GLY A 556 -10.18 17.99 -4.34
CA GLY A 556 -11.49 18.37 -3.80
C GLY A 556 -11.49 19.01 -2.40
N SER A 557 -11.37 20.35 -2.30
CA SER A 557 -12.18 21.23 -1.41
C SER A 557 -11.68 22.70 -1.26
N SER A 558 -12.46 23.64 -1.82
CA SER A 558 -12.83 24.94 -1.20
C SER A 558 -11.86 26.13 -1.09
N LYS A 559 -12.47 27.33 -1.00
CA LYS A 559 -11.99 28.63 -0.48
C LYS A 559 -10.82 29.35 -1.19
N ARG A 560 -11.15 30.44 -1.91
CA ARG A 560 -11.04 31.83 -1.39
C ARG A 560 -11.58 32.90 -2.35
N ALA A 561 -12.18 33.92 -1.74
CA ALA A 561 -12.20 35.33 -2.15
C ALA A 561 -11.73 36.13 -0.90
N PRO A 562 -11.59 37.47 -0.88
CA PRO A 562 -11.73 38.48 -1.94
C PRO A 562 -10.34 39.16 -2.18
N PRO A 563 -10.13 40.48 -2.43
CA PRO A 563 -11.07 41.60 -2.58
C PRO A 563 -12.05 41.50 -3.75
#